data_AF-A0A2E8JXA6-F1
#
_entry.id   AF-A0A2E8JXA6-F1
#
_cell.length_a   1.000
_cell.length_b   1.000
_cell.length_c   1.000
_cell.angle_alpha   90.00
_cell.angle_beta   90.00
_cell.angle_gamma   90.00
#
_symmetry.space_group_name_H-M   'P 1'
#
loop_
_entity.id
_entity.type
_entity.pdbx_description
1 polymer ?
#
loop_
_entity_poly.entity_id
_entity_poly.type
_entity_poly.pdbx_seq_one_letter_code
_entity_poly.pdbx_strand_id
1 'polypeptide(L)'
;MPTPRTPGKDYSSPGDIAAECWSSFVDGADAEIDLRVHGASSLELLGFELELRRRTGRAVSLEMIEGPVTLAAIREAVDHAPKIEERSVRPSNESEGAPATTAQSSQWLAERLRPTHGGYLVPIVIELPDQTTWTRLSKAMGRIVQIHPALRTKIEPCIDDPTELRQVVDPPSRLVV
;
A
#
# COMPACT_ATOMS: atom_id res chain seq x y z
N MET A 1 48.88 -9.51 20.23
CA MET A 1 47.99 -10.20 19.28
C MET A 1 46.56 -9.96 19.73
N PRO A 2 45.74 -9.20 18.97
CA PRO A 2 44.32 -9.10 19.27
C PRO A 2 43.61 -10.35 18.75
N THR A 3 42.80 -10.97 19.60
CA THR A 3 41.92 -12.08 19.25
C THR A 3 40.87 -11.63 18.22
N PRO A 4 40.47 -12.51 17.27
CA PRO A 4 39.42 -12.18 16.33
C PRO A 4 38.08 -12.08 17.08
N ARG A 5 37.40 -10.94 16.89
CA ARG A 5 36.00 -10.76 17.29
C ARG A 5 35.13 -11.72 16.48
N THR A 6 34.45 -12.65 17.16
CA THR A 6 33.36 -13.43 16.58
C THR A 6 32.20 -12.48 16.23
N PRO A 7 31.65 -12.49 15.00
CA PRO A 7 30.46 -11.70 14.70
C PRO A 7 29.23 -12.40 15.31
N GLY A 8 28.61 -11.78 16.31
CA GLY A 8 27.27 -12.13 16.76
C GLY A 8 26.29 -11.84 15.62
N LYS A 9 25.74 -12.90 15.04
CA LYS A 9 24.66 -12.83 14.06
C LYS A 9 23.40 -13.27 14.78
N ASP A 10 22.62 -12.31 15.24
CA ASP A 10 21.24 -12.53 15.65
C ASP A 10 20.44 -12.89 14.39
N TYR A 11 20.46 -14.18 14.03
CA TYR A 11 19.50 -14.72 13.08
C TYR A 11 18.27 -15.12 13.88
N SER A 12 17.39 -14.16 14.18
CA SER A 12 16.03 -14.49 14.61
C SER A 12 15.42 -15.35 13.49
N SER A 13 14.96 -16.56 13.82
CA SER A 13 14.27 -17.39 12.84
C SER A 13 13.00 -16.67 12.35
N PRO A 14 12.46 -17.00 11.17
CA PRO A 14 11.20 -16.42 10.72
C PRO A 14 10.08 -16.54 11.78
N GLY A 15 10.04 -17.65 12.51
CA GLY A 15 9.14 -17.86 13.65
C GLY A 15 9.41 -16.95 14.86
N ASP A 16 10.67 -16.59 15.14
CA ASP A 16 10.99 -15.66 16.24
C ASP A 16 10.58 -14.23 15.87
N ILE A 17 10.77 -13.85 14.61
CA ILE A 17 10.30 -12.56 14.06
C ILE A 17 8.77 -12.48 14.17
N ALA A 18 8.06 -13.58 13.90
CA ALA A 18 6.62 -13.63 14.05
C ALA A 18 6.17 -13.41 15.51
N ALA A 19 6.88 -13.99 16.47
CA ALA A 19 6.60 -13.78 17.90
C ALA A 19 6.86 -12.33 18.35
N GLU A 20 7.91 -11.69 17.83
CA GLU A 20 8.17 -10.27 18.09
C GLU A 20 7.11 -9.34 17.46
N CYS A 21 6.64 -9.65 16.25
CA CYS A 21 5.53 -8.92 15.64
C CYS A 21 4.25 -9.09 16.45
N TRP A 22 3.96 -10.31 16.91
CA TRP A 22 2.80 -10.61 17.73
C TRP A 22 2.80 -9.81 19.03
N SER A 23 3.90 -9.84 19.78
CA SER A 23 3.98 -9.12 21.07
C SER A 23 3.77 -7.61 20.92
N SER A 24 4.23 -7.04 19.80
CA SER A 24 4.01 -5.62 19.47
C SER A 24 2.58 -5.30 19.06
N PHE A 25 1.83 -6.29 18.55
CA PHE A 25 0.47 -6.10 18.04
C PHE A 25 -0.60 -6.29 19.12
N VAL A 26 -0.44 -7.28 20.00
CA VAL A 26 -1.45 -7.63 21.02
C VAL A 26 -1.10 -7.14 22.44
N ASP A 27 -0.10 -6.28 22.60
CA ASP A 27 0.30 -5.63 23.85
C ASP A 27 0.42 -6.59 25.06
N GLY A 28 1.01 -7.77 24.82
CA GLY A 28 1.21 -8.81 25.84
C GLY A 28 0.01 -9.75 26.08
N ALA A 29 -1.00 -9.75 25.21
CA ALA A 29 -2.10 -10.69 25.31
C ALA A 29 -1.67 -12.16 24.99
N ASP A 30 -2.47 -13.09 25.49
CA ASP A 30 -2.20 -14.55 25.45
C ASP A 30 -1.96 -15.05 24.01
N ALA A 31 -0.99 -15.94 23.84
CA ALA A 31 -0.56 -16.50 22.56
C ALA A 31 -1.66 -17.34 21.87
N GLU A 32 -2.64 -17.79 22.65
CA GLU A 32 -3.79 -18.59 22.20
C GLU A 32 -4.99 -17.75 21.76
N ILE A 33 -4.90 -16.41 21.84
CA ILE A 33 -5.98 -15.54 21.40
C ILE A 33 -6.17 -15.67 19.89
N ASP A 34 -7.42 -15.80 19.46
CA ASP A 34 -7.78 -15.67 18.06
C ASP A 34 -7.96 -14.18 17.70
N LEU A 35 -7.04 -13.63 16.91
CA LEU A 35 -7.10 -12.23 16.49
C LEU A 35 -8.40 -11.88 15.75
N ARG A 36 -9.03 -12.83 15.06
CA ARG A 36 -10.30 -12.59 14.34
C ARG A 36 -11.47 -12.35 15.30
N VAL A 37 -11.43 -13.00 16.46
CA VAL A 37 -12.47 -12.91 17.48
C VAL A 37 -12.17 -11.80 18.50
N HIS A 38 -10.89 -11.48 18.70
CA HIS A 38 -10.44 -10.44 19.63
C HIS A 38 -10.67 -9.00 19.12
N GLY A 39 -11.44 -8.83 18.04
CA GLY A 39 -11.87 -7.51 17.57
C GLY A 39 -10.83 -6.73 16.78
N ALA A 40 -9.75 -7.36 16.33
CA ALA A 40 -8.84 -6.74 15.36
C ALA A 40 -9.62 -6.44 14.08
N SER A 41 -9.61 -5.19 13.66
CA SER A 41 -10.20 -4.77 12.40
C SER A 41 -9.43 -5.36 11.21
N SER A 42 -10.09 -5.46 10.05
CA SER A 42 -9.45 -5.95 8.82
C SER A 42 -8.21 -5.13 8.44
N LEU A 43 -8.17 -3.83 8.77
CA LEU A 43 -7.02 -2.97 8.49
C LEU A 43 -5.84 -3.27 9.42
N GLU A 44 -6.10 -3.56 10.70
CA GLU A 44 -5.06 -3.96 11.65
C GLU A 44 -4.47 -5.32 11.29
N LEU A 45 -5.31 -6.29 10.90
CA LEU A 45 -4.87 -7.59 10.39
C LEU A 45 -4.04 -7.45 9.12
N LEU A 46 -4.46 -6.60 8.18
CA LEU A 46 -3.68 -6.31 6.97
C LEU A 46 -2.33 -5.66 7.32
N GLY A 47 -2.33 -4.67 8.22
CA GLY A 47 -1.10 -4.02 8.67
C GLY A 47 -0.13 -4.99 9.32
N PHE A 48 -0.64 -5.88 10.17
CA PHE A 48 0.12 -6.94 10.81
C PHE A 48 0.67 -7.95 9.78
N GLU A 49 -0.13 -8.37 8.81
CA GLU A 49 0.32 -9.24 7.72
C GLU A 49 1.45 -8.58 6.88
N LEU A 50 1.30 -7.30 6.54
CA LEU A 50 2.32 -6.56 5.80
C LEU A 50 3.63 -6.45 6.59
N GLU A 51 3.56 -6.24 7.90
CA GLU A 51 4.73 -6.19 8.76
C GLU A 51 5.43 -7.55 8.89
N LEU A 52 4.67 -8.64 9.02
CA LEU A 52 5.19 -10.00 8.96
C LEU A 52 5.92 -10.26 7.64
N ARG A 53 5.29 -9.94 6.51
CA ARG A 53 5.90 -10.08 5.17
C ARG A 53 7.20 -9.30 5.07
N ARG A 54 7.21 -8.04 5.54
CA ARG A 54 8.37 -7.14 5.48
C ARG A 54 9.54 -7.65 6.31
N ARG A 55 9.30 -8.13 7.53
CA ARG A 55 10.37 -8.57 8.44
C ARG A 55 10.86 -9.99 8.16
N THR A 56 9.99 -10.89 7.73
CA THR A 56 10.34 -12.29 7.44
C THR A 56 10.84 -12.50 6.01
N GLY A 57 10.47 -11.62 5.08
CA GLY A 57 10.73 -11.79 3.65
C GLY A 57 9.92 -12.91 3.01
N ARG A 58 8.78 -13.30 3.61
CA ARG A 58 7.94 -14.43 3.17
C ARG A 58 6.52 -13.98 2.88
N ALA A 59 5.87 -14.61 1.90
CA ALA A 59 4.53 -14.23 1.43
C ALA A 59 3.44 -14.81 2.35
N VAL A 60 3.43 -14.36 3.61
CA VAL A 60 2.48 -14.79 4.63
C VAL A 60 1.08 -14.29 4.29
N SER A 61 0.07 -15.15 4.32
CA SER A 61 -1.34 -14.75 4.18
C SER A 61 -2.11 -15.24 5.38
N LEU A 62 -2.64 -14.32 6.18
CA LEU A 62 -3.46 -14.67 7.35
C LEU A 62 -4.80 -15.24 6.92
N GLU A 63 -5.33 -14.84 5.76
CA GLU A 63 -6.56 -15.40 5.18
C GLU A 63 -6.48 -16.90 4.93
N MET A 64 -5.29 -17.43 4.62
CA MET A 64 -5.06 -18.85 4.37
C MET A 64 -5.00 -19.70 5.65
N ILE A 65 -5.00 -19.09 6.84
CA ILE A 65 -5.04 -19.81 8.10
C ILE A 65 -6.47 -20.32 8.34
N GLU A 66 -6.65 -21.63 8.18
CA GLU A 66 -7.86 -22.35 8.54
C GLU A 66 -7.98 -22.44 10.07
N GLY A 67 -9.04 -21.87 10.66
CA GLY A 67 -9.25 -21.88 12.11
C GLY A 67 -8.81 -20.59 12.82
N PRO A 68 -8.48 -20.64 14.13
CA PRO A 68 -8.15 -19.43 14.88
C PRO A 68 -6.78 -18.86 14.50
N VAL A 69 -6.66 -17.52 14.42
CA VAL A 69 -5.39 -16.84 14.12
C VAL A 69 -4.62 -16.61 15.40
N THR A 70 -3.99 -17.68 15.90
CA THR A 70 -3.13 -17.66 17.09
C THR A 70 -1.66 -17.47 16.71
N LEU A 71 -0.81 -17.20 17.71
CA LEU A 71 0.64 -17.11 17.48
C LEU A 71 1.22 -18.41 16.88
N ALA A 72 0.73 -19.57 17.32
CA ALA A 72 1.17 -20.86 16.80
C ALA A 72 0.85 -21.00 15.30
N ALA A 73 -0.38 -20.66 14.91
CA ALA A 73 -0.81 -20.71 13.51
C ALA A 73 -0.03 -19.71 12.63
N ILE A 74 0.27 -18.52 13.14
CA ILE A 74 1.07 -17.52 12.42
C ILE A 74 2.52 -18.00 12.22
N ARG A 75 3.14 -18.60 13.26
CA ARG A 75 4.50 -19.16 13.13
C ARG A 75 4.55 -20.25 12.08
N GLU A 76 3.58 -21.15 12.09
CA GLU A 76 3.46 -22.20 11.08
C GLU A 76 3.27 -21.61 9.68
N ALA A 77 2.38 -20.63 9.52
CA ALA A 77 2.15 -19.95 8.25
C ALA A 77 3.42 -19.26 7.73
N VAL A 78 4.19 -18.62 8.61
CA VAL A 78 5.47 -17.99 8.27
C VAL A 78 6.51 -19.04 7.87
N ASP A 79 6.61 -20.16 8.58
CA ASP A 79 7.59 -21.19 8.30
C ASP A 79 7.33 -21.91 6.97
N HIS A 80 6.08 -21.99 6.53
CA HIS A 80 5.68 -22.60 5.25
C HIS A 80 5.54 -21.61 4.09
N ALA A 81 5.36 -20.31 4.35
CA ALA A 81 5.16 -19.30 3.29
C ALA A 81 6.33 -19.25 2.31
N PRO A 82 6.13 -19.14 1.00
CA PRO A 82 7.25 -19.02 0.07
C PRO A 82 8.03 -17.73 0.35
N LYS A 83 9.33 -17.72 0.06
CA LYS A 83 10.10 -16.47 0.06
C LYS A 83 9.49 -15.51 -0.96
N ILE A 84 9.34 -14.25 -0.58
CA ILE A 84 8.94 -13.22 -1.52
C ILE A 84 10.11 -13.06 -2.49
N GLU A 85 9.88 -13.44 -3.75
CA GLU A 85 10.74 -12.96 -4.81
C GLU A 85 10.49 -11.46 -4.93
N GLU A 86 11.50 -10.65 -4.60
CA GLU A 86 11.44 -9.20 -4.79
C GLU A 86 11.24 -8.91 -6.28
N ARG A 87 9.98 -8.80 -6.69
CA ARG A 87 9.63 -8.17 -7.94
C ARG A 87 9.83 -6.68 -7.70
N SER A 88 11.06 -6.22 -7.93
CA SER A 88 11.40 -4.81 -7.83
C SER A 88 10.41 -4.02 -8.68
N VAL A 89 9.53 -3.27 -8.01
CA VAL A 89 8.74 -2.24 -8.65
C VAL A 89 9.73 -1.15 -9.00
N ARG A 90 10.27 -1.25 -10.22
CA ARG A 90 11.15 -0.21 -10.73
C ARG A 90 10.28 0.99 -11.07
N PRO A 91 10.71 2.21 -10.70
CA PRO A 91 10.07 3.41 -11.21
C PRO A 91 10.04 3.29 -12.74
N SER A 92 8.85 3.34 -13.34
CA SER A 92 8.72 3.49 -14.77
C SER A 92 9.34 4.82 -15.18
N ASN A 93 9.97 4.88 -16.34
CA ASN A 93 10.38 6.14 -16.95
C ASN A 93 9.13 7.01 -17.18
N GLU A 94 8.90 7.98 -16.30
CA GLU A 94 7.71 8.86 -16.32
C GLU A 94 7.52 9.55 -17.69
N SER A 95 8.60 9.73 -18.46
CA SER A 95 8.60 10.39 -19.76
C SER A 95 7.85 9.64 -20.86
N GLU A 96 7.75 8.31 -20.78
CA GLU A 96 7.10 7.53 -21.83
C GLU A 96 5.64 7.22 -21.51
N GLY A 97 5.19 7.31 -20.26
CA GLY A 97 3.85 6.87 -19.83
C GLY A 97 3.79 5.36 -19.54
N ALA A 98 2.88 4.94 -18.67
CA ALA A 98 2.70 3.53 -18.31
C ALA A 98 1.38 2.97 -18.89
N PRO A 99 1.23 1.64 -19.07
CA PRO A 99 -0.07 1.06 -19.38
C PRO A 99 -1.11 1.45 -18.33
N ALA A 100 -2.33 1.78 -18.77
CA ALA A 100 -3.44 1.99 -17.85
C ALA A 100 -3.80 0.68 -17.14
N THR A 101 -4.17 0.78 -15.86
CA THR A 101 -4.69 -0.38 -15.14
C THR A 101 -6.08 -0.76 -15.66
N THR A 102 -6.50 -2.01 -15.46
CA THR A 102 -7.85 -2.47 -15.84
C THR A 102 -8.95 -1.58 -15.24
N ALA A 103 -8.76 -1.12 -14.00
CA ALA A 103 -9.67 -0.19 -13.34
C ALA A 103 -9.69 1.17 -14.06
N GLN A 104 -8.53 1.75 -14.35
CA GLN A 104 -8.41 3.01 -15.09
C GLN A 104 -9.08 2.92 -16.48
N SER A 105 -8.85 1.84 -17.23
CA SER A 105 -9.46 1.62 -18.55
C SER A 105 -10.98 1.49 -18.47
N SER A 106 -11.49 0.77 -17.48
CA SER A 106 -12.93 0.61 -17.25
C SER A 106 -13.60 1.95 -16.91
N GLN A 107 -12.96 2.75 -16.05
CA GLN A 107 -13.44 4.09 -15.70
C GLN A 107 -13.41 5.04 -16.90
N TRP A 108 -12.32 5.06 -17.66
CA TRP A 108 -12.18 5.88 -18.87
C TRP A 108 -13.28 5.57 -19.90
N LEU A 109 -13.55 4.28 -20.13
CA LEU A 109 -14.61 3.86 -21.04
C LEU A 109 -16.00 4.24 -20.52
N ALA A 110 -16.25 4.06 -19.21
CA ALA A 110 -17.52 4.43 -18.61
C ALA A 110 -17.81 5.95 -18.72
N GLU A 111 -16.81 6.79 -18.48
CA GLU A 111 -16.91 8.25 -18.65
C GLU A 111 -17.12 8.66 -20.12
N ARG A 112 -16.51 7.95 -21.08
CA ARG A 112 -16.76 8.17 -22.52
C ARG A 112 -18.19 7.79 -22.94
N LEU A 113 -18.74 6.72 -22.38
CA LEU A 113 -20.09 6.25 -22.69
C LEU A 113 -21.17 7.12 -22.05
N ARG A 114 -20.90 7.72 -20.87
CA ARG A 114 -21.85 8.55 -20.11
C ARG A 114 -21.18 9.77 -19.47
N PRO A 115 -20.79 10.78 -20.28
CA PRO A 115 -19.93 11.89 -19.83
C PRO A 115 -20.56 12.82 -18.77
N THR A 116 -21.87 12.76 -18.57
CA THR A 116 -22.59 13.59 -17.58
C THR A 116 -22.99 12.85 -16.31
N HIS A 117 -22.67 11.56 -16.21
CA HIS A 117 -23.14 10.71 -15.11
C HIS A 117 -22.40 10.96 -13.79
N GLY A 118 -21.13 11.38 -13.84
CA GLY A 118 -20.33 11.68 -12.65
C GLY A 118 -20.22 10.50 -11.67
N GLY A 119 -20.36 9.26 -12.16
CA GLY A 119 -20.49 8.06 -11.33
C GLY A 119 -19.23 7.72 -10.53
N TYR A 120 -18.10 8.31 -10.91
CA TYR A 120 -16.80 8.15 -10.25
C TYR A 120 -16.35 9.40 -9.49
N LEU A 121 -17.24 10.38 -9.29
CA LEU A 121 -16.96 11.51 -8.41
C LEU A 121 -17.03 11.07 -6.94
N VAL A 122 -15.95 11.33 -6.19
CA VAL A 122 -15.89 11.13 -4.74
C VAL A 122 -15.87 12.50 -4.07
N PRO A 123 -17.03 13.13 -3.81
CA PRO A 123 -17.08 14.43 -3.17
C PRO A 123 -16.62 14.30 -1.71
N ILE A 124 -15.69 15.16 -1.32
CA ILE A 124 -15.21 15.26 0.06
C ILE A 124 -15.50 16.68 0.55
N VAL A 125 -16.20 16.78 1.67
CA VAL A 125 -16.48 18.06 2.34
C VAL A 125 -15.69 18.08 3.64
N ILE A 126 -14.91 19.14 3.85
CA ILE A 126 -14.03 19.30 5.01
C ILE A 126 -14.32 20.66 5.64
N GLU A 127 -14.55 20.66 6.95
CA GLU A 127 -14.63 21.89 7.74
C GLU A 127 -13.22 22.40 8.03
N LEU A 128 -12.96 23.66 7.68
CA LEU A 128 -11.65 24.28 7.85
C LEU A 128 -11.63 25.14 9.12
N PRO A 129 -10.49 25.21 9.84
CA PRO A 129 -10.34 26.12 10.96
C PRO A 129 -10.56 27.58 10.55
N ASP A 130 -11.18 28.38 11.41
CA ASP A 130 -11.57 29.78 11.15
C ASP A 130 -10.44 30.66 10.57
N GLN A 131 -9.19 30.40 10.94
CA GLN A 131 -8.02 31.19 10.51
C GLN A 131 -7.42 30.73 9.17
N THR A 132 -8.14 29.87 8.43
CA THR A 132 -7.68 29.35 7.14
C THR A 132 -7.92 30.38 6.05
N THR A 133 -6.83 30.97 5.54
CA THR A 133 -6.90 31.87 4.40
C THR A 133 -6.85 31.10 3.08
N TRP A 134 -7.44 31.68 2.03
CA TRP A 134 -7.37 31.12 0.67
C TRP A 134 -5.94 30.85 0.22
N THR A 135 -5.00 31.75 0.52
CA THR A 135 -3.57 31.58 0.20
C THR A 135 -2.96 30.35 0.88
N ARG A 136 -3.32 30.07 2.14
CA ARG A 136 -2.85 28.88 2.87
C ARG A 136 -3.42 27.60 2.26
N LEU A 137 -4.72 27.60 1.95
CA LEU A 137 -5.40 26.47 1.34
C LEU A 137 -4.82 26.16 -0.05
N SER A 138 -4.70 27.16 -0.93
CA SER A 138 -4.13 27.00 -2.27
C SER A 138 -2.69 26.46 -2.22
N LYS A 139 -1.87 26.95 -1.28
CA LYS A 139 -0.50 26.43 -1.09
C LYS A 139 -0.49 24.98 -0.61
N ALA A 140 -1.39 24.60 0.29
CA ALA A 140 -1.53 23.22 0.77
C ALA A 140 -1.99 22.29 -0.35
N MET A 141 -3.02 22.67 -1.10
CA MET A 141 -3.50 21.91 -2.26
C MET A 141 -2.42 21.76 -3.33
N GLY A 142 -1.65 22.82 -3.61
CA GLY A 142 -0.55 22.76 -4.56
C GLY A 142 0.53 21.76 -4.14
N ARG A 143 0.82 21.69 -2.83
CA ARG A 143 1.75 20.70 -2.28
C ARG A 143 1.21 19.27 -2.41
N ILE A 144 -0.08 19.05 -2.18
CA ILE A 144 -0.73 17.74 -2.35
C ILE A 144 -0.62 17.29 -3.81
N VAL A 145 -0.99 18.14 -4.77
CA VAL A 145 -0.88 17.85 -6.21
C VAL A 145 0.57 17.57 -6.63
N GLN A 146 1.53 18.29 -6.05
CA GLN A 146 2.94 18.07 -6.33
C GLN A 146 3.41 16.68 -5.86
N ILE A 147 3.07 16.28 -4.63
CA ILE A 147 3.51 15.03 -4.00
C ILE A 147 2.83 13.79 -4.61
N HIS A 148 1.59 13.91 -5.09
CA HIS A 148 0.81 12.76 -5.55
C HIS A 148 0.66 12.72 -7.09
N PRO A 149 1.39 11.83 -7.79
CA PRO A 149 1.27 11.67 -9.25
C PRO A 149 -0.15 11.41 -9.74
N ALA A 150 -0.94 10.67 -8.98
CA ALA A 150 -2.33 10.33 -9.32
C ALA A 150 -3.22 11.55 -9.59
N LEU A 151 -2.93 12.70 -8.96
CA LEU A 151 -3.68 13.95 -9.16
C LEU A 151 -3.25 14.71 -10.42
N ARG A 152 -2.18 14.26 -11.09
CA ARG A 152 -1.62 14.81 -12.33
C ARG A 152 -1.64 13.78 -13.45
N THR A 153 -2.32 12.65 -13.25
CA THR A 153 -2.41 11.58 -14.23
C THR A 153 -3.55 11.85 -15.20
N LYS A 154 -3.25 11.76 -16.49
CA LYS A 154 -4.22 11.67 -17.57
C LYS A 154 -4.24 10.24 -18.12
N ILE A 155 -5.42 9.80 -18.54
CA ILE A 155 -5.59 8.54 -19.27
C ILE A 155 -5.91 8.88 -20.71
N GLU A 156 -5.07 8.41 -21.63
CA GLU A 156 -5.18 8.70 -23.06
C GLU A 156 -4.88 7.45 -23.92
N PRO A 157 -5.44 7.37 -25.14
CA PRO A 157 -5.07 6.33 -26.10
C PRO A 157 -3.57 6.38 -26.43
N CYS A 158 -2.95 5.22 -26.59
CA CYS A 158 -1.57 5.13 -27.08
C CYS A 158 -1.49 5.66 -28.52
N ILE A 159 -0.40 6.35 -28.82
CA ILE A 159 -0.14 6.91 -30.16
C ILE A 159 0.05 5.78 -31.18
N ASP A 160 0.76 4.71 -30.78
CA ASP A 160 1.08 3.58 -31.67
C ASP A 160 -0.08 2.59 -31.82
N ASP A 161 -0.91 2.45 -30.77
CA ASP A 161 -2.12 1.62 -30.80
C ASP A 161 -3.29 2.31 -30.05
N PRO A 162 -4.24 2.93 -30.76
CA PRO A 162 -5.38 3.62 -30.14
C PRO A 162 -6.32 2.72 -29.33
N THR A 163 -6.18 1.39 -29.41
CA THR A 163 -6.95 0.45 -28.59
C THR A 163 -6.33 0.23 -27.21
N GLU A 164 -5.05 0.59 -27.03
CA GLU A 164 -4.38 0.58 -25.75
C GLU A 164 -4.51 1.93 -25.05
N LEU A 165 -4.77 1.92 -23.74
CA LEU A 165 -4.81 3.12 -22.92
C LEU A 165 -3.53 3.23 -22.08
N ARG A 166 -3.03 4.44 -21.96
CA ARG A 166 -1.84 4.76 -21.18
C ARG A 166 -2.15 5.83 -20.14
N GLN A 167 -1.47 5.73 -19.01
CA GLN A 167 -1.44 6.74 -17.98
C GLN A 167 -0.19 7.61 -18.14
N VAL A 168 -0.42 8.91 -18.28
CA VAL A 168 0.63 9.92 -18.45
C VAL A 168 0.57 10.87 -17.27
N VAL A 169 1.70 11.05 -16.59
CA VAL A 169 1.81 11.93 -15.43
C VAL A 169 2.36 13.27 -15.88
N ASP A 170 1.52 14.31 -15.86
CA ASP A 170 1.96 15.68 -16.15
C ASP A 170 2.96 16.16 -15.08
N PRO A 171 3.95 17.01 -15.39
CA PRO A 171 4.85 17.55 -14.39
C PRO A 171 4.10 18.36 -13.30
N PRO A 172 4.68 18.51 -12.10
CA PRO A 172 4.07 19.32 -11.05
C PRO A 172 3.89 20.77 -11.50
N SER A 173 2.65 21.22 -11.61
CA SER A 173 2.28 22.60 -11.92
C SER A 173 1.80 23.32 -10.67
N ARG A 174 1.95 24.65 -10.63
CA ARG A 174 1.28 25.46 -9.61
C ARG A 174 -0.21 25.45 -9.93
N LEU A 175 -1.05 25.19 -8.93
CA LEU A 175 -2.48 25.41 -9.05
C LEU A 175 -2.71 26.88 -9.41
N VAL A 176 -3.18 27.12 -10.63
CA VAL A 176 -3.72 28.42 -11.05
C VAL A 176 -5.16 28.40 -10.60
N VAL A 177 -5.49 29.20 -9.57
CA VAL A 177 -6.86 29.40 -9.13
C VAL A 177 -7.23 30.86 -9.29
#